data_AF-A0A521HVT7-F1
#
_entry.id   AF-A0A521HVT7-F1
#
_cell.length_a   1.000
_cell.length_b   1.000
_cell.length_c   1.000
_cell.angle_alpha   90.00
_cell.angle_beta   90.00
_cell.angle_gamma   90.00
#
_symmetry.space_group_name_H-M   'P 1'
#
loop_
_entity.id
_entity.type
_entity.pdbx_description
1 polymer ?
#
loop_
_entity_poly.entity_id
_entity_poly.type
_entity_poly.pdbx_seq_one_letter_code
_entity_poly.pdbx_strand_id
1 'polypeptide(L)'
;MSPQAPAPAAAAAARPFGAAELASARAAGGRLLDALAELEPVAHLRAARLAATCGLPLAGHARLMSLAPDFDAVPFETALRRECVALRDE
;
A
#
# COMPACT_ATOMS: atom_id res chain seq x y z
N MET A 1 -3.07 22.07 -17.50
CA MET A 1 -3.86 20.83 -17.61
C MET A 1 -2.91 19.72 -18.03
N SER A 2 -2.26 19.08 -17.07
CA SER A 2 -1.32 17.98 -17.36
C SER A 2 -2.11 16.73 -17.75
N PRO A 3 -1.66 15.96 -18.76
CA PRO A 3 -2.39 14.78 -19.22
C PRO A 3 -2.41 13.73 -18.11
N GLN A 4 -3.63 13.32 -17.75
CA GLN A 4 -3.88 12.20 -16.86
C GLN A 4 -3.25 10.95 -17.47
N ALA A 5 -2.19 10.43 -16.84
CA ALA A 5 -1.60 9.17 -17.22
C ALA A 5 -2.71 8.09 -17.26
N PRO A 6 -2.69 7.19 -18.26
CA PRO A 6 -3.73 6.17 -18.38
C PRO A 6 -3.82 5.41 -17.06
N ALA A 7 -5.04 5.28 -16.53
CA ALA A 7 -5.30 4.50 -15.33
C ALA A 7 -4.62 3.13 -15.52
N PRO A 8 -3.78 2.68 -14.57
CA PRO A 8 -3.15 1.39 -14.70
C PRO A 8 -4.26 0.37 -14.91
N ALA A 9 -4.17 -0.34 -16.03
CA ALA A 9 -5.09 -1.40 -16.44
C ALA A 9 -5.56 -2.14 -15.20
N ALA A 10 -6.89 -2.12 -14.97
CA ALA A 10 -7.58 -2.69 -13.80
C ALA A 10 -6.69 -3.74 -13.14
N ALA A 11 -5.99 -3.33 -12.07
CA ALA A 11 -5.01 -4.14 -11.38
C ALA A 11 -5.65 -5.51 -11.20
N ALA A 12 -5.07 -6.56 -11.78
CA ALA A 12 -5.63 -7.91 -11.78
C ALA A 12 -6.13 -8.18 -10.36
N ALA A 13 -7.46 -8.14 -10.19
CA ALA A 13 -8.05 -7.97 -8.87
C ALA A 13 -7.61 -9.18 -8.04
N ALA A 14 -6.76 -8.92 -7.05
CA ALA A 14 -6.12 -9.99 -6.31
C ALA A 14 -7.21 -10.91 -5.75
N ARG A 15 -7.15 -12.21 -6.07
CA ARG A 15 -8.20 -13.19 -5.71
C ARG A 15 -8.59 -12.98 -4.24
N PRO A 16 -9.88 -12.85 -3.89
CA PRO A 16 -10.29 -12.77 -2.50
C PRO A 16 -9.75 -13.93 -1.68
N PHE A 17 -9.37 -13.68 -0.42
CA PHE A 17 -9.02 -14.77 0.49
C PHE A 17 -10.23 -15.69 0.68
N GLY A 18 -9.99 -16.99 0.59
CA GLY A 18 -10.99 -18.02 0.82
C GLY A 18 -11.30 -18.16 2.32
N ALA A 19 -12.41 -18.85 2.61
CA ALA A 19 -12.87 -19.06 3.97
C ALA A 19 -11.82 -19.78 4.85
N ALA A 20 -11.10 -20.75 4.30
CA ALA A 20 -10.04 -21.48 5.02
C ALA A 20 -8.84 -20.57 5.37
N GLU A 21 -8.42 -19.71 4.44
CA GLU A 21 -7.33 -18.75 4.65
C GLU A 21 -7.71 -17.74 5.75
N LEU A 22 -8.95 -17.23 5.71
CA LEU A 22 -9.46 -16.32 6.74
C LEU A 22 -9.61 -17.01 8.10
N ALA A 23 -10.07 -18.26 8.15
CA ALA A 23 -10.20 -19.02 9.38
C ALA A 23 -8.82 -19.28 10.02
N SER A 24 -7.84 -19.70 9.21
CA SER A 24 -6.46 -19.88 9.64
C SER A 24 -5.85 -18.58 10.16
N ALA A 25 -6.02 -17.47 9.45
CA ALA A 25 -5.49 -16.18 9.86
C ALA A 25 -6.13 -15.64 11.15
N ARG A 26 -7.42 -15.91 11.38
CA ARG A 26 -8.10 -15.57 12.66
C ARG A 26 -7.60 -16.41 13.83
N ALA A 27 -7.29 -17.68 13.59
CA ALA A 27 -6.80 -18.59 14.63
C ALA A 27 -5.38 -18.25 15.10
N ALA A 28 -4.61 -17.49 14.33
CA ALA A 28 -3.23 -17.11 14.66
C ALA A 28 -3.08 -16.17 15.88
N GLY A 29 -4.17 -15.56 16.38
CA GLY A 29 -4.18 -14.79 17.63
C GLY A 29 -3.53 -13.39 17.58
N GLY A 30 -2.98 -13.00 16.43
CA GLY A 30 -2.42 -11.66 16.18
C GLY A 30 -3.34 -10.74 15.39
N ARG A 31 -2.76 -9.69 14.79
CA ARG A 31 -3.51 -8.86 13.83
C ARG A 31 -3.80 -9.70 12.59
N LEU A 32 -5.07 -9.70 12.16
CA LEU A 32 -5.52 -10.45 10.99
C LEU A 32 -4.71 -10.10 9.73
N LEU A 33 -4.36 -8.83 9.54
CA LEU A 33 -3.55 -8.38 8.40
C LEU A 33 -2.14 -8.97 8.41
N ASP A 34 -1.51 -9.08 9.58
CA ASP A 34 -0.16 -9.66 9.71
C ASP A 34 -0.21 -11.15 9.31
N ALA A 35 -1.21 -11.89 9.79
CA ALA A 35 -1.39 -13.29 9.43
C ALA A 35 -1.72 -13.50 7.93
N LEU A 36 -2.54 -12.63 7.34
CA LEU A 36 -2.83 -12.67 5.90
C LEU A 36 -1.62 -12.28 5.04
N ALA A 37 -0.75 -11.41 5.56
CA ALA A 37 0.47 -10.99 4.89
C ALA A 37 1.48 -12.14 4.75
N GLU A 38 1.49 -13.10 5.68
CA GLU A 38 2.30 -14.33 5.58
C GLU A 38 1.82 -15.26 4.47
N LEU A 39 0.52 -15.24 4.13
CA LEU A 39 -0.05 -16.04 3.03
C LEU A 39 0.24 -15.44 1.64
N GLU A 40 0.66 -14.17 1.58
CA GLU A 40 0.98 -13.45 0.35
C GLU A 40 2.43 -12.90 0.43
N PRO A 41 3.46 -13.76 0.32
CA PRO A 41 4.85 -13.39 0.57
C PRO A 41 5.42 -12.41 -0.47
N VAL A 42 4.77 -12.31 -1.62
CA VAL A 42 5.18 -11.43 -2.71
C VAL A 42 4.72 -10.01 -2.43
N ALA A 43 5.67 -9.16 -2.00
CA ALA A 43 5.37 -7.81 -1.50
C ALA A 43 4.57 -6.93 -2.46
N HIS A 44 4.84 -6.98 -3.78
CA HIS A 44 4.13 -6.15 -4.75
C HIS A 44 2.66 -6.60 -4.97
N LEU A 45 2.35 -7.89 -4.83
CA LEU A 45 0.98 -8.39 -4.87
C LEU A 45 0.20 -7.94 -3.64
N ARG A 46 0.84 -8.05 -2.47
CA ARG A 46 0.30 -7.57 -1.19
C ARG A 46 0.00 -6.08 -1.18
N ALA A 47 0.92 -5.26 -1.69
CA ALA A 47 0.72 -3.82 -1.79
C ALA A 47 -0.44 -3.45 -2.73
N ALA A 48 -0.55 -4.12 -3.89
CA ALA A 48 -1.65 -3.91 -4.82
C ALA A 48 -3.02 -4.28 -4.21
N ARG A 49 -3.09 -5.39 -3.48
CA ARG A 49 -4.29 -5.80 -2.75
C ARG A 49 -4.70 -4.77 -1.70
N LEU A 50 -3.75 -4.27 -0.91
CA LEU A 50 -4.01 -3.29 0.13
C LEU A 50 -4.54 -1.98 -0.47
N ALA A 51 -3.89 -1.49 -1.53
CA ALA A 51 -4.32 -0.31 -2.27
C ALA A 51 -5.76 -0.46 -2.79
N ALA A 52 -6.08 -1.61 -3.41
CA ALA A 52 -7.43 -1.91 -3.90
C ALA A 52 -8.47 -1.96 -2.75
N THR A 53 -8.11 -2.57 -1.62
CA THR A 53 -9.00 -2.70 -0.45
C THR A 53 -9.33 -1.34 0.16
N CYS A 54 -8.34 -0.44 0.23
CA CYS A 54 -8.51 0.90 0.79
C CYS A 54 -9.04 1.92 -0.23
N GLY A 55 -9.17 1.56 -1.51
CA GLY A 55 -9.52 2.51 -2.57
C GLY A 55 -8.44 3.58 -2.79
N LEU A 56 -7.18 3.26 -2.51
CA LEU A 56 -6.04 4.17 -2.59
C LEU A 56 -5.17 3.87 -3.83
N PRO A 57 -4.54 4.88 -4.43
CA PRO A 57 -3.58 4.65 -5.50
C PRO A 57 -2.31 3.97 -4.96
N LEU A 58 -1.71 3.12 -5.78
CA LEU A 58 -0.40 2.53 -5.50
C LEU A 58 0.71 3.36 -6.16
N ALA A 59 1.66 3.85 -5.36
CA ALA A 59 2.88 4.49 -5.86
C ALA A 59 4.04 3.48 -5.86
N GLY A 60 4.71 3.32 -7.01
CA GLY A 60 5.91 2.49 -7.12
C GLY A 60 7.16 3.19 -6.60
N HIS A 61 8.19 2.41 -6.25
CA HIS A 61 9.44 2.93 -5.70
C HIS A 61 10.08 4.04 -6.55
N ALA A 62 10.18 3.85 -7.88
CA ALA A 62 10.77 4.84 -8.78
C ALA A 62 10.06 6.21 -8.72
N ARG A 63 8.72 6.21 -8.60
CA ARG A 63 7.93 7.43 -8.47
C ARG A 63 8.10 8.08 -7.10
N LEU A 64 8.20 7.29 -6.02
CA LEU A 64 8.46 7.83 -4.68
C LEU A 64 9.82 8.54 -4.61
N MET A 65 10.83 7.97 -5.27
CA MET A 65 12.19 8.54 -5.31
C MET A 65 12.32 9.76 -6.25
N SER A 66 11.32 10.05 -7.08
CA SER A 66 11.31 11.23 -7.95
C SER A 66 10.60 12.44 -7.34
N LEU A 67 10.06 12.33 -6.13
CA LEU A 67 9.31 13.38 -5.46
C LEU A 67 10.09 13.90 -4.24
N ALA A 68 9.96 15.20 -3.95
CA ALA A 68 10.59 15.79 -2.79
C ALA A 68 9.71 15.60 -1.55
N PRO A 69 10.28 15.24 -0.38
CA PRO A 69 9.55 15.28 0.89
C PRO A 69 9.12 16.71 1.23
N ASP A 70 7.88 16.87 1.67
CA ASP A 70 7.34 18.13 2.18
C ASP A 70 7.29 18.12 3.71
N PHE A 71 8.39 18.55 4.33
CA PHE A 71 8.50 18.63 5.79
C PHE A 71 7.82 19.85 6.40
N ASP A 72 7.42 20.82 5.58
CA ASP A 72 6.60 21.94 6.03
C ASP A 72 5.15 21.46 6.27
N ALA A 73 4.65 20.56 5.42
CA ALA A 73 3.35 19.91 5.60
C ALA A 73 3.35 18.83 6.70
N VAL A 74 4.37 17.96 6.74
CA VAL A 74 4.52 16.92 7.77
C VAL A 74 5.93 16.92 8.32
N PRO A 75 6.17 17.40 9.57
CA PRO A 75 7.52 17.48 10.12
C PRO A 75 8.24 16.13 10.15
N PHE A 76 9.56 16.15 9.91
CA PHE A 76 10.41 14.96 9.79
C PHE A 76 10.22 13.93 10.92
N GLU A 77 10.21 14.37 12.18
CA GLU A 77 10.01 13.49 13.34
C GLU A 77 8.64 12.78 13.32
N THR A 78 7.60 13.48 12.84
CA THR A 78 6.27 12.90 12.70
C THR A 78 6.23 11.91 11.54
N ALA A 79 6.84 12.26 10.40
CA ALA A 79 6.97 11.38 9.26
C ALA A 79 7.67 10.07 9.64
N LEU A 80 8.80 10.16 10.36
CA LEU A 80 9.56 9.00 10.81
C LEU A 80 8.77 8.13 11.79
N ARG A 81 8.18 8.73 12.84
CA ARG A 81 7.43 8.00 13.87
C ARG A 81 6.15 7.33 13.34
N ARG A 82 5.54 7.90 12.29
CA ARG A 82 4.29 7.41 11.70
C ARG A 82 4.51 6.60 10.42
N GLU A 83 5.76 6.44 9.99
CA GLU A 83 6.12 5.75 8.74
C GLU A 83 5.34 6.29 7.54
N CYS A 84 5.17 7.62 7.48
CA CYS A 84 4.46 8.31 6.40
C CYS A 84 5.24 9.54 5.93
N VAL A 85 5.00 9.99 4.70
CA VAL A 85 5.67 11.17 4.14
C VAL A 85 4.70 11.96 3.26
N ALA A 86 4.65 13.27 3.44
CA ALA A 86 4.02 14.17 2.48
C ALA A 86 5.01 14.40 1.33
N LEU A 87 4.51 14.38 0.10
CA LEU A 87 5.31 14.51 -1.11
C LEU A 87 4.82 15.71 -1.92
N ARG A 88 5.75 16.45 -2.49
CA ARG A 88 5.48 17.54 -3.44
C ARG A 88 6.22 17.30 -4.75
N ASP A 89 5.63 17.83 -5.82
CA ASP A 89 6.39 18.10 -7.04
C ASP A 89 7.43 19.19 -6.73
N GLU A 90 8.57 19.21 -7.46
CA GLU A 90 9.68 20.15 -7.21
C GLU A 90 9.24 21.62 -7.08
#